data_AF-A0A9X1V4H6-F1
#
_entry.id   AF-A0A9X1V4H6-F1
#
_cell.length_a   1.000
_cell.length_b   1.000
_cell.length_c   1.000
_cell.angle_alpha   90.00
_cell.angle_beta   90.00
_cell.angle_gamma   90.00
#
_symmetry.space_group_name_H-M   'P 1'
#
loop_
_entity.id
_entity.type
_entity.pdbx_description
1 polymer ?
#
loop_
_entity_poly.entity_id
_entity_poly.type
_entity_poly.pdbx_seq_one_letter_code
_entity_poly.pdbx_strand_id
1 'polypeptide(L)'
;MKRIYLLASALTLFFASCQKSADEATIEDQAIEQETLAIASEQCGTMGVLDEKLAENPQLAEKMAAIEQHTKQAIERGLTKRLAADGKIEIPVVFHVLYRSQSENIPLSQLEDQINALNEDFSMNNPGRNTIPSEFAAVEANVGVRFVLEDVIRVKTKKRQWRPDDSMKFSSSDGSDVVNPQEFLNIWVVSNMPYRGGNILGYAQFPGGSWATDGVVMDHRFTGTTQYSTGRTATHEVGHWLNLRHIWGDGGCGATDYVADTPDSDAASRGCPSYPTVNCGTADMTMNFMDYSDDPCLNMFTEGQKSRMLSVFANGGFRATMAD
;
A
#
# COMPACT_ATOMS: atom_id res chain seq x y z
N MET A 1 -76.67 28.62 8.09
CA MET A 1 -76.54 27.30 8.76
C MET A 1 -77.23 26.24 7.92
N LYS A 2 -76.60 25.06 7.82
CA LYS A 2 -77.03 23.80 7.15
C LYS A 2 -76.81 23.68 5.63
N ARG A 3 -75.70 23.00 5.31
CA ARG A 3 -75.42 22.19 4.09
C ARG A 3 -76.42 21.04 4.00
N ILE A 4 -76.80 20.59 2.78
CA ILE A 4 -76.85 19.20 2.21
C ILE A 4 -77.22 19.38 0.69
N TYR A 5 -76.59 18.76 -0.34
CA TYR A 5 -76.89 17.47 -1.03
C TYR A 5 -75.99 17.39 -2.29
N LEU A 6 -75.14 16.35 -2.44
CA LEU A 6 -75.26 15.09 -3.23
C LEU A 6 -74.91 15.18 -4.74
N LEU A 7 -74.05 14.23 -5.17
CA LEU A 7 -73.99 13.53 -6.48
C LEU A 7 -73.67 14.38 -7.74
N ALA A 8 -73.12 13.89 -8.84
CA ALA A 8 -72.43 12.67 -9.24
C ALA A 8 -71.86 12.93 -10.65
N SER A 9 -70.75 12.29 -10.97
CA SER A 9 -70.29 11.84 -12.29
C SER A 9 -70.99 12.35 -13.56
N ALA A 10 -70.21 12.98 -14.45
CA ALA A 10 -70.43 12.90 -15.89
C ALA A 10 -69.15 12.37 -16.56
N LEU A 11 -69.29 11.18 -17.11
CA LEU A 11 -68.32 10.43 -17.89
C LEU A 11 -68.35 10.97 -19.33
N THR A 12 -67.22 11.42 -19.86
CA THR A 12 -67.05 11.63 -21.31
C THR A 12 -65.79 10.93 -21.77
N LEU A 13 -65.97 9.69 -22.25
CA LEU A 13 -65.09 9.08 -23.24
C LEU A 13 -65.48 9.67 -24.61
N PHE A 14 -64.50 10.10 -25.41
CA PHE A 14 -64.19 9.40 -26.66
C PHE A 14 -63.04 10.01 -27.49
N PHE A 15 -62.24 9.06 -27.98
CA PHE A 15 -61.40 9.01 -29.18
C PHE A 15 -60.03 9.69 -29.24
N ALA A 16 -59.06 8.82 -29.52
CA ALA A 16 -57.65 9.03 -29.75
C ALA A 16 -57.36 9.73 -31.09
N SER A 17 -56.31 10.54 -31.09
CA SER A 17 -55.47 10.78 -32.25
C SER A 17 -54.05 11.04 -31.77
N CYS A 18 -53.12 10.18 -32.19
CA CYS A 18 -51.69 10.39 -31.98
C CYS A 18 -51.20 11.52 -32.89
N GLN A 19 -50.65 12.58 -32.32
CA GLN A 19 -49.63 13.38 -32.98
C GLN A 19 -48.39 13.43 -32.08
N LYS A 20 -47.31 12.92 -32.65
CA LYS A 20 -45.98 12.76 -32.07
C LYS A 20 -45.30 14.13 -32.12
N SER A 21 -45.03 14.72 -30.96
CA SER A 21 -44.11 15.84 -30.80
C SER A 21 -43.12 15.49 -29.69
N ALA A 22 -41.85 15.79 -29.97
CA ALA A 22 -40.70 15.39 -29.17
C ALA A 22 -40.75 15.98 -27.77
N ASP A 23 -40.76 15.10 -26.76
CA ASP A 23 -40.45 15.47 -25.39
C ASP A 23 -38.99 15.11 -25.11
N GLU A 24 -38.30 16.13 -24.61
CA GLU A 24 -36.94 16.11 -24.09
C GLU A 24 -36.78 14.94 -23.13
N ALA A 25 -35.84 14.05 -23.44
CA ALA A 25 -35.34 13.09 -22.48
C ALA A 25 -34.63 13.87 -21.37
N THR A 26 -35.31 14.08 -20.26
CA THR A 26 -34.68 14.37 -18.98
C THR A 26 -33.71 13.23 -18.70
N ILE A 27 -32.42 13.52 -18.87
CA ILE A 27 -31.34 12.73 -18.31
C ILE A 27 -31.57 12.79 -16.80
N GLU A 28 -32.12 11.72 -16.23
CA GLU A 28 -31.97 11.45 -14.80
C GLU A 28 -30.47 11.36 -14.55
N ASP A 29 -29.94 12.45 -14.00
CA ASP A 29 -28.63 12.57 -13.43
C ASP A 29 -28.52 11.49 -12.35
N GLN A 30 -28.03 10.31 -12.75
CA GLN A 30 -27.57 9.30 -11.81
C GLN A 30 -26.36 9.93 -11.13
N ALA A 31 -26.63 10.65 -10.04
CA ALA A 31 -25.63 11.02 -9.06
C ALA A 31 -24.91 9.72 -8.68
N ILE A 32 -23.71 9.55 -9.23
CA ILE A 32 -22.75 8.58 -8.76
C ILE A 32 -22.50 9.03 -7.33
N GLU A 33 -23.10 8.32 -6.38
CA GLU A 33 -22.79 8.45 -4.97
C GLU A 33 -21.31 8.09 -4.87
N GLN A 34 -20.45 9.11 -4.93
CA GLN A 34 -19.02 8.99 -4.77
C GLN A 34 -18.83 8.60 -3.31
N GLU A 35 -18.90 7.29 -3.05
CA GLU A 35 -18.69 6.69 -1.73
C GLU A 35 -17.37 7.26 -1.23
N THR A 36 -17.45 8.21 -0.31
CA THR A 36 -16.28 8.91 0.19
C THR A 36 -15.52 7.87 0.99
N LEU A 37 -14.43 7.36 0.42
CA LEU A 37 -13.64 6.35 1.08
C LEU A 37 -13.01 6.99 2.32
N ALA A 38 -13.61 6.75 3.49
CA ALA A 38 -13.07 7.20 4.75
C ALA A 38 -11.78 6.42 5.04
N ILE A 39 -10.64 7.10 4.96
CA ILE A 39 -9.33 6.55 5.31
C ILE A 39 -9.15 6.61 6.82
N ALA A 40 -8.64 5.53 7.40
CA ALA A 40 -8.33 5.47 8.82
C ALA A 40 -7.16 6.42 9.14
N SER A 41 -7.10 6.92 10.37
CA SER A 41 -5.89 7.64 10.81
C SER A 41 -4.67 6.73 10.64
N GLU A 42 -4.71 5.49 11.10
CA GLU A 42 -3.73 4.47 10.72
C GLU A 42 -4.00 4.02 9.28
N GLN A 43 -3.31 4.63 8.31
CA GLN A 43 -3.55 4.34 6.88
C GLN A 43 -2.78 3.12 6.37
N CYS A 44 -1.68 2.74 7.01
CA CYS A 44 -1.02 1.44 6.84
C CYS A 44 -1.35 0.54 8.03
N GLY A 45 -1.69 -0.72 7.74
CA GLY A 45 -2.09 -1.72 8.74
C GLY A 45 -0.93 -2.51 9.34
N THR A 46 0.30 -2.34 8.83
CA THR A 46 1.45 -3.22 9.11
C THR A 46 1.73 -3.38 10.60
N MET A 47 1.75 -2.28 11.36
CA MET A 47 2.04 -2.34 12.80
C MET A 47 0.93 -3.02 13.59
N GLY A 48 -0.34 -2.78 13.23
CA GLY A 48 -1.47 -3.46 13.84
C GLY A 48 -1.46 -4.97 13.61
N VAL A 49 -1.18 -5.39 12.36
CA VAL A 49 -1.03 -6.81 12.02
C VAL A 49 0.16 -7.41 12.76
N LEU A 50 1.30 -6.72 12.82
CA LEU A 50 2.49 -7.17 13.53
C LEU A 50 2.20 -7.41 15.02
N ASP A 51 1.52 -6.47 15.68
CA ASP A 51 1.16 -6.59 17.11
C ASP A 51 0.27 -7.81 17.35
N GLU A 52 -0.71 -8.06 16.49
CA GLU A 52 -1.55 -9.26 16.55
C GLU A 52 -0.72 -10.54 16.38
N LYS A 53 0.19 -10.58 15.40
CA LYS A 53 1.08 -11.75 15.19
C LYS A 53 2.05 -11.98 16.34
N LEU A 54 2.57 -10.93 16.96
CA LEU A 54 3.42 -11.03 18.15
C LEU A 54 2.66 -11.59 19.35
N ALA A 55 1.39 -11.19 19.51
CA ALA A 55 0.51 -11.72 20.54
C ALA A 55 0.14 -13.20 20.31
N GLU A 56 -0.08 -13.59 19.06
CA GLU A 56 -0.37 -14.98 18.68
C GLU A 56 0.85 -15.91 18.77
N ASN A 57 2.03 -15.40 18.41
CA ASN A 57 3.26 -16.17 18.36
C ASN A 57 4.46 -15.38 18.94
N PRO A 58 4.76 -15.54 20.24
CA PRO A 58 5.89 -14.86 20.88
C PRO A 58 7.25 -15.19 20.26
N GLN A 59 7.41 -16.33 19.55
CA GLN A 59 8.66 -16.67 18.85
C GLN A 59 8.96 -15.73 17.68
N LEU A 60 7.96 -15.01 17.17
CA LEU A 60 8.17 -13.98 16.15
C LEU A 60 9.11 -12.89 16.66
N ALA A 61 9.00 -12.49 17.93
CA ALA A 61 9.89 -11.49 18.53
C ALA A 61 11.37 -11.94 18.49
N GLU A 62 11.63 -13.22 18.79
CA GLU A 62 12.99 -13.79 18.74
C GLU A 62 13.54 -13.81 17.30
N LYS A 63 12.70 -14.16 16.32
CA LYS A 63 13.10 -14.13 14.89
C LYS A 63 13.40 -12.72 14.42
N MET A 64 12.57 -11.74 14.77
CA MET A 64 12.80 -10.35 14.42
C MET A 64 14.05 -9.80 15.10
N ALA A 65 14.32 -10.14 16.35
CA ALA A 65 15.56 -9.77 17.04
C ALA A 65 16.79 -10.38 16.35
N ALA A 66 16.72 -11.63 15.90
CA ALA A 66 17.80 -12.25 15.13
C ALA A 66 18.02 -11.56 13.78
N ILE A 67 16.95 -11.09 13.13
CA ILE A 67 17.03 -10.31 11.89
C ILE A 67 17.69 -8.95 12.15
N GLU A 68 17.31 -8.23 13.22
CA GLU A 68 17.99 -6.97 13.58
C GLU A 68 19.48 -7.17 13.88
N GLN A 69 19.82 -8.26 14.59
CA GLN A 69 21.22 -8.60 14.84
C GLN A 69 21.96 -8.92 13.52
N HIS A 70 21.33 -9.64 12.60
CA HIS A 70 21.88 -9.92 11.29
C HIS A 70 22.09 -8.63 10.49
N THR A 71 21.07 -7.76 10.40
CA THR A 71 21.12 -6.47 9.69
C THR A 71 22.29 -5.64 10.16
N LYS A 72 22.47 -5.47 11.49
CA LYS A 72 23.61 -4.74 12.04
C LYS A 72 24.95 -5.36 11.61
N GLN A 73 25.10 -6.69 11.75
CA GLN A 73 26.34 -7.38 11.37
C GLN A 73 26.64 -7.31 9.87
N ALA A 74 25.62 -7.41 9.02
CA ALA A 74 25.75 -7.36 7.58
C ALA A 74 26.18 -5.96 7.10
N ILE A 75 25.63 -4.90 7.71
CA ILE A 75 26.03 -3.52 7.43
C ILE A 75 27.49 -3.28 7.89
N GLU A 76 27.86 -3.73 9.10
CA GLU A 76 29.23 -3.56 9.65
C GLU A 76 30.29 -4.33 8.85
N ARG A 77 29.97 -5.53 8.35
CA ARG A 77 30.91 -6.41 7.62
C ARG A 77 30.96 -6.12 6.12
N GLY A 78 30.04 -5.29 5.62
CA GLY A 78 29.81 -5.10 4.20
C GLY A 78 28.81 -6.12 3.64
N LEU A 79 27.84 -5.62 2.88
CA LEU A 79 26.77 -6.41 2.28
C LEU A 79 27.33 -7.27 1.15
N THR A 80 27.30 -8.60 1.30
CA THR A 80 27.69 -9.54 0.25
C THR A 80 26.47 -10.28 -0.28
N LYS A 81 26.15 -10.09 -1.57
CA LYS A 81 25.14 -10.87 -2.30
C LYS A 81 25.52 -11.02 -3.78
N ARG A 82 25.00 -12.06 -4.41
CA ARG A 82 24.86 -12.17 -5.85
C ARG A 82 23.91 -11.10 -6.39
N LEU A 83 24.31 -10.46 -7.48
CA LEU A 83 23.56 -9.43 -8.18
C LEU A 83 23.22 -9.92 -9.59
N ALA A 84 22.18 -9.34 -10.19
CA ALA A 84 21.93 -9.45 -11.62
C ALA A 84 23.10 -8.83 -12.42
N ALA A 85 23.13 -9.09 -13.73
CA ALA A 85 24.23 -8.65 -14.60
C ALA A 85 24.43 -7.11 -14.62
N ASP A 86 23.39 -6.34 -14.31
CA ASP A 86 23.41 -4.88 -14.21
C ASP A 86 23.68 -4.37 -12.78
N GLY A 87 24.06 -5.25 -11.85
CA GLY A 87 24.41 -4.89 -10.47
C GLY A 87 23.20 -4.65 -9.56
N LYS A 88 21.99 -5.05 -9.97
CA LYS A 88 20.77 -4.89 -9.17
C LYS A 88 20.33 -6.20 -8.52
N ILE A 89 19.54 -6.11 -7.46
CA ILE A 89 18.72 -7.23 -6.98
C ILE A 89 17.42 -7.24 -7.77
N GLU A 90 17.13 -8.33 -8.46
CA GLU A 90 15.86 -8.53 -9.15
C GLU A 90 14.87 -9.25 -8.24
N ILE A 91 13.66 -8.72 -8.11
CA ILE A 91 12.58 -9.27 -7.30
C ILE A 91 11.41 -9.58 -8.24
N PRO A 92 11.15 -10.86 -8.54
CA PRO A 92 9.97 -11.22 -9.30
C PRO A 92 8.73 -11.09 -8.42
N VAL A 93 7.65 -10.57 -9.01
CA VAL A 93 6.41 -10.19 -8.33
C VAL A 93 5.24 -10.99 -8.87
N VAL A 94 4.46 -11.59 -7.96
CA VAL A 94 3.18 -12.24 -8.28
C VAL A 94 2.05 -11.39 -7.70
N PHE A 95 1.14 -10.92 -8.56
CA PHE A 95 -0.06 -10.25 -8.11
C PHE A 95 -1.22 -11.23 -7.94
N HIS A 96 -1.91 -11.15 -6.81
CA HIS A 96 -3.15 -11.86 -6.54
C HIS A 96 -4.32 -10.87 -6.51
N VAL A 97 -5.01 -10.68 -7.62
CA VAL A 97 -6.16 -9.78 -7.73
C VAL A 97 -7.42 -10.49 -7.28
N LEU A 98 -7.90 -10.17 -6.08
CA LEU A 98 -9.15 -10.67 -5.52
C LEU A 98 -10.27 -9.67 -5.83
N TYR A 99 -11.23 -10.09 -6.64
CA TYR A 99 -12.26 -9.19 -7.15
C TYR A 99 -13.66 -9.79 -7.05
N ARG A 100 -14.63 -8.97 -6.70
CA ARG A 100 -16.05 -9.29 -6.75
C ARG A 100 -16.73 -8.55 -7.91
N SER A 101 -16.36 -7.29 -8.13
CA SER A 101 -16.85 -6.44 -9.21
C SER A 101 -15.81 -6.24 -10.32
N GLN A 102 -16.24 -5.67 -11.47
CA GLN A 102 -15.33 -5.39 -12.57
C GLN A 102 -14.33 -4.26 -12.24
N SER A 103 -14.69 -3.30 -11.39
CA SER A 103 -13.82 -2.22 -10.96
C SER A 103 -12.71 -2.67 -10.01
N GLU A 104 -12.94 -3.75 -9.25
CA GLU A 104 -11.92 -4.39 -8.41
C GLU A 104 -10.97 -5.28 -9.24
N ASN A 105 -11.42 -5.76 -10.40
CA ASN A 105 -10.63 -6.57 -11.32
C ASN A 105 -9.71 -5.70 -12.18
N ILE A 106 -8.79 -4.98 -11.55
CA ILE A 106 -7.95 -3.96 -12.19
C ILE A 106 -7.15 -4.52 -13.37
N PRO A 107 -7.02 -3.80 -14.50
CA PRO A 107 -6.40 -4.31 -15.71
C PRO A 107 -4.90 -4.57 -15.52
N LEU A 108 -4.33 -5.44 -16.36
CA LEU A 108 -2.89 -5.72 -16.36
C LEU A 108 -2.04 -4.44 -16.44
N SER A 109 -2.45 -3.48 -17.26
CA SER A 109 -1.75 -2.21 -17.42
C SER A 109 -1.61 -1.42 -16.13
N GLN A 110 -2.57 -1.53 -15.20
CA GLN A 110 -2.50 -0.87 -13.89
C GLN A 110 -1.52 -1.59 -12.95
N LEU A 111 -1.40 -2.92 -13.06
CA LEU A 111 -0.41 -3.70 -12.33
C LEU A 111 1.02 -3.44 -12.85
N GLU A 112 1.19 -3.37 -14.17
CA GLU A 112 2.44 -2.98 -14.82
C GLU A 112 2.85 -1.56 -14.43
N ASP A 113 1.89 -0.63 -14.34
CA ASP A 113 2.13 0.73 -13.86
C ASP A 113 2.62 0.75 -12.40
N GLN A 114 2.06 -0.09 -11.52
CA GLN A 114 2.57 -0.24 -10.15
C GLN A 114 4.01 -0.77 -10.12
N ILE A 115 4.36 -1.73 -10.99
CA ILE A 115 5.74 -2.21 -11.13
C ILE A 115 6.67 -1.09 -11.60
N ASN A 116 6.21 -0.23 -12.51
CA ASN A 116 6.99 0.93 -12.95
C ASN A 116 7.22 1.93 -11.81
N ALA A 117 6.18 2.27 -11.05
CA ALA A 117 6.31 3.16 -9.89
C ALA A 117 7.30 2.61 -8.84
N LEU A 118 7.23 1.31 -8.51
CA LEU A 118 8.20 0.66 -7.64
C LEU A 118 9.63 0.76 -8.21
N ASN A 119 9.81 0.50 -9.51
CA ASN A 119 11.11 0.59 -10.14
C ASN A 119 11.66 2.03 -10.17
N GLU A 120 10.81 3.04 -10.34
CA GLU A 120 11.19 4.45 -10.27
C GLU A 120 11.66 4.83 -8.86
N ASP A 121 10.86 4.52 -7.85
CA ASP A 121 11.11 4.88 -6.44
C ASP A 121 12.36 4.15 -5.89
N PHE A 122 12.52 2.84 -6.15
CA PHE A 122 13.66 2.06 -5.69
C PHE A 122 14.95 2.28 -6.50
N SER A 123 14.88 3.03 -7.60
CA SER A 123 16.06 3.42 -8.38
C SER A 123 16.39 4.92 -8.32
N MET A 124 15.66 5.69 -7.50
CA MET A 124 15.79 7.15 -7.38
C MET A 124 15.60 7.90 -8.72
N ASN A 125 14.73 7.35 -9.58
CA ASN A 125 14.34 7.93 -10.87
C ASN A 125 12.90 8.46 -10.86
N ASN A 126 12.27 8.48 -9.70
CA ASN A 126 10.90 8.94 -9.51
C ASN A 126 10.74 10.45 -9.70
N PRO A 127 9.54 10.90 -10.13
CA PRO A 127 9.17 12.30 -10.08
C PRO A 127 9.33 12.88 -8.66
N GLY A 128 9.67 14.15 -8.56
CA GLY A 128 9.77 14.85 -7.27
C GLY A 128 11.16 14.84 -6.62
N ARG A 129 12.15 14.08 -7.12
CA ARG A 129 13.53 14.13 -6.61
C ARG A 129 14.10 15.56 -6.50
N ASN A 130 13.82 16.40 -7.50
CA ASN A 130 14.28 17.80 -7.52
C ASN A 130 13.63 18.69 -6.43
N THR A 131 12.62 18.18 -5.71
CA THR A 131 11.96 18.87 -4.60
C THR A 131 12.50 18.45 -3.22
N ILE A 132 13.46 17.52 -3.18
CA ILE A 132 14.12 17.12 -1.94
C ILE A 132 14.88 18.32 -1.37
N PRO A 133 14.64 18.69 -0.09
CA PRO A 133 15.40 19.74 0.57
C PRO A 133 16.89 19.46 0.53
N SER A 134 17.70 20.51 0.33
CA SER A 134 19.16 20.38 0.23
C SER A 134 19.82 19.75 1.47
N GLU A 135 19.14 19.83 2.63
CA GLU A 135 19.57 19.19 3.88
C GLU A 135 19.61 17.65 3.76
N PHE A 136 18.71 17.06 2.96
CA PHE A 136 18.59 15.61 2.80
C PHE A 136 19.18 15.09 1.48
N ALA A 137 19.60 15.98 0.58
CA ALA A 137 20.14 15.60 -0.73
C ALA A 137 21.40 14.71 -0.63
N ALA A 138 22.15 14.77 0.47
CA ALA A 138 23.34 13.94 0.68
C ALA A 138 23.03 12.49 1.08
N VAL A 139 21.81 12.21 1.52
CA VAL A 139 21.40 10.89 2.03
C VAL A 139 20.39 10.19 1.12
N GLU A 140 19.91 10.82 0.04
CA GLU A 140 19.00 10.19 -0.92
C GLU A 140 19.64 8.93 -1.56
N ALA A 141 18.83 7.88 -1.73
CA ALA A 141 19.35 6.58 -2.16
C ALA A 141 18.68 6.02 -3.40
N ASN A 142 19.52 5.60 -4.36
CA ASN A 142 19.16 4.54 -5.30
C ASN A 142 19.38 3.20 -4.60
N VAL A 143 18.30 2.48 -4.29
CA VAL A 143 18.33 1.22 -3.53
C VAL A 143 19.01 0.11 -4.32
N GLY A 144 18.93 0.14 -5.66
CA GLY A 144 19.51 -0.90 -6.52
C GLY A 144 18.66 -2.17 -6.60
N VAL A 145 17.35 -2.04 -6.42
CA VAL A 145 16.36 -3.11 -6.57
C VAL A 145 15.58 -2.89 -7.86
N ARG A 146 15.29 -3.98 -8.60
CA ARG A 146 14.38 -4.00 -9.75
C ARG A 146 13.26 -5.00 -9.49
N PHE A 147 12.02 -4.60 -9.72
CA PHE A 147 10.85 -5.45 -9.68
C PHE A 147 10.49 -5.88 -11.10
N VAL A 148 10.14 -7.15 -11.27
CA VAL A 148 9.69 -7.72 -12.54
C VAL A 148 8.36 -8.42 -12.31
N LEU A 149 7.37 -8.13 -13.14
CA LEU A 149 6.10 -8.85 -13.09
C LEU A 149 6.32 -10.29 -13.57
N GLU A 150 6.11 -11.26 -12.69
CA GLU A 150 6.23 -12.68 -12.99
C GLU A 150 4.89 -13.29 -13.40
N ASP A 151 3.85 -13.08 -12.57
CA ASP A 151 2.52 -13.63 -12.83
C ASP A 151 1.39 -12.77 -12.23
N VAL A 152 0.18 -12.96 -12.76
CA VAL A 152 -1.05 -12.35 -12.25
C VAL A 152 -2.13 -13.41 -12.08
N ILE A 153 -2.42 -13.72 -10.82
CA ILE A 153 -3.50 -14.61 -10.42
C ILE A 153 -4.74 -13.76 -10.15
N ARG A 154 -5.87 -14.12 -10.77
CA ARG A 154 -7.15 -13.42 -10.60
C ARG A 154 -8.17 -14.37 -9.98
N VAL A 155 -8.69 -14.02 -8.81
CA VAL A 155 -9.68 -14.83 -8.10
C VAL A 155 -10.96 -14.04 -7.92
N LYS A 156 -12.06 -14.57 -8.45
CA LYS A 156 -13.38 -14.01 -8.22
C LYS A 156 -13.87 -14.41 -6.82
N THR A 157 -14.02 -13.45 -5.93
CA THR A 157 -14.43 -13.65 -4.53
C THR A 157 -15.87 -13.21 -4.28
N LYS A 158 -16.49 -13.75 -3.24
CA LYS A 158 -17.79 -13.34 -2.70
C LYS A 158 -17.65 -12.29 -1.59
N LYS A 159 -16.44 -12.11 -1.05
CA LYS A 159 -16.14 -11.11 -0.02
C LYS A 159 -16.38 -9.71 -0.58
N ARG A 160 -16.97 -8.84 0.26
CA ARG A 160 -17.20 -7.42 -0.09
C ARG A 160 -16.06 -6.53 0.40
N GLN A 161 -15.41 -6.93 1.47
CA GLN A 161 -14.35 -6.22 2.16
C GLN A 161 -13.43 -7.24 2.80
N TRP A 162 -12.21 -6.81 3.11
CA TRP A 162 -11.17 -7.65 3.70
C TRP A 162 -10.64 -6.98 4.96
N ARG A 163 -10.66 -7.66 6.10
CA ARG A 163 -9.97 -7.12 7.29
C ARG A 163 -8.47 -7.40 7.12
N PRO A 164 -7.57 -6.62 7.73
CA PRO A 164 -6.14 -6.93 7.74
C PRO A 164 -5.86 -8.11 8.69
N ASP A 165 -6.37 -9.31 8.36
CA ASP A 165 -6.31 -10.52 9.18
C ASP A 165 -5.72 -11.72 8.41
N ASP A 166 -5.02 -11.45 7.31
CA ASP A 166 -4.47 -12.42 6.35
C ASP A 166 -5.49 -13.35 5.66
N SER A 167 -6.80 -13.23 5.89
CA SER A 167 -7.78 -14.15 5.28
C SER A 167 -7.77 -14.14 3.74
N MET A 168 -7.36 -13.03 3.12
CA MET A 168 -7.15 -12.90 1.67
C MET A 168 -6.01 -13.76 1.13
N LYS A 169 -5.07 -14.16 2.00
CA LYS A 169 -3.89 -14.96 1.64
C LYS A 169 -4.16 -16.46 1.62
N PHE A 170 -5.42 -16.87 1.78
CA PHE A 170 -5.82 -18.28 1.82
C PHE A 170 -7.02 -18.57 0.93
N SER A 171 -6.88 -19.54 0.03
CA SER A 171 -7.97 -20.01 -0.84
C SER A 171 -9.13 -20.60 -0.04
N SER A 172 -8.85 -21.20 1.12
CA SER A 172 -9.87 -21.70 2.07
C SER A 172 -10.79 -20.61 2.61
N SER A 173 -10.37 -19.35 2.52
CA SER A 173 -11.09 -18.17 2.99
C SER A 173 -11.62 -17.30 1.85
N ASP A 174 -11.74 -17.86 0.64
CA ASP A 174 -12.17 -17.17 -0.60
C ASP A 174 -11.13 -16.17 -1.13
N GLY A 175 -9.86 -16.36 -0.72
CA GLY A 175 -8.68 -15.60 -1.14
C GLY A 175 -7.79 -16.36 -2.13
N SER A 176 -6.48 -16.13 -2.07
CA SER A 176 -5.50 -16.78 -2.94
C SER A 176 -4.25 -17.16 -2.14
N ASP A 177 -3.85 -18.43 -2.20
CA ASP A 177 -2.68 -18.94 -1.49
C ASP A 177 -1.39 -18.32 -2.05
N VAL A 178 -0.41 -18.12 -1.16
CA VAL A 178 0.91 -17.59 -1.50
C VAL A 178 1.65 -18.47 -2.53
N VAL A 179 2.39 -17.85 -3.45
CA VAL A 179 3.21 -18.52 -4.46
C VAL A 179 4.69 -18.31 -4.13
N ASN A 180 5.39 -19.41 -3.84
CA ASN A 180 6.83 -19.48 -3.58
C ASN A 180 7.43 -18.20 -2.93
N PRO A 181 7.06 -17.89 -1.69
CA PRO A 181 7.41 -16.61 -1.05
C PRO A 181 8.92 -16.44 -0.76
N GLN A 182 9.71 -17.50 -0.92
CA GLN A 182 11.17 -17.43 -0.83
C GLN A 182 11.83 -16.91 -2.12
N GLU A 183 11.12 -16.96 -3.25
CA GLU A 183 11.58 -16.51 -4.56
C GLU A 183 10.79 -15.32 -5.09
N PHE A 184 9.53 -15.15 -4.67
CA PHE A 184 8.63 -14.10 -5.16
C PHE A 184 8.13 -13.17 -4.07
N LEU A 185 8.07 -11.87 -4.41
CA LEU A 185 7.23 -10.93 -3.68
C LEU A 185 5.77 -11.17 -4.09
N ASN A 186 4.95 -11.58 -3.13
CA ASN A 186 3.51 -11.78 -3.36
C ASN A 186 2.77 -10.51 -2.95
N ILE A 187 1.96 -9.97 -3.88
CA ILE A 187 1.14 -8.78 -3.63
C ILE A 187 -0.34 -9.12 -3.85
N TRP A 188 -1.12 -9.12 -2.78
CA TRP A 188 -2.57 -9.28 -2.88
C TRP A 188 -3.23 -7.93 -3.11
N VAL A 189 -4.01 -7.83 -4.18
CA VAL A 189 -4.83 -6.65 -4.46
C VAL A 189 -6.27 -7.01 -4.15
N VAL A 190 -6.86 -6.25 -3.23
CA VAL A 190 -8.20 -6.53 -2.69
C VAL A 190 -9.14 -5.34 -2.87
N SER A 191 -10.41 -5.50 -2.45
CA SER A 191 -11.35 -4.38 -2.35
C SER A 191 -10.95 -3.41 -1.22
N ASN A 192 -11.90 -2.92 -0.43
CA ASN A 192 -11.60 -2.07 0.71
C ASN A 192 -11.17 -2.87 1.95
N MET A 193 -10.32 -2.24 2.78
CA MET A 193 -9.83 -2.83 4.02
C MET A 193 -10.24 -2.05 5.27
N PRO A 194 -11.44 -2.30 5.84
CA PRO A 194 -11.89 -1.62 7.05
C PRO A 194 -11.03 -1.95 8.26
N TYR A 195 -10.55 -0.91 8.93
CA TYR A 195 -9.72 -1.01 10.13
C TYR A 195 -9.86 0.24 11.00
N ARG A 196 -10.03 0.05 12.32
CA ARG A 196 -10.06 1.10 13.36
C ARG A 196 -10.74 2.43 12.97
N GLY A 197 -11.96 2.35 12.47
CA GLY A 197 -12.79 3.54 12.18
C GLY A 197 -12.65 4.14 10.78
N GLY A 198 -11.86 3.53 9.90
CA GLY A 198 -11.79 3.88 8.47
C GLY A 198 -11.33 2.68 7.64
N ASN A 199 -10.71 2.94 6.49
CA ASN A 199 -10.04 1.94 5.66
C ASN A 199 -8.54 2.20 5.65
N ILE A 200 -7.74 1.14 5.70
CA ILE A 200 -6.30 1.22 5.41
C ILE A 200 -6.07 1.08 3.90
N LEU A 201 -4.93 1.59 3.43
CA LEU A 201 -4.49 1.57 2.04
C LEU A 201 -3.78 0.26 1.70
N GLY A 202 -3.01 -0.24 2.66
CA GLY A 202 -2.16 -1.41 2.52
C GLY A 202 -1.66 -1.92 3.86
N TYR A 203 -1.05 -3.10 3.84
CA TYR A 203 -0.20 -3.58 4.91
C TYR A 203 0.80 -4.61 4.38
N ALA A 204 1.92 -4.77 5.07
CA ALA A 204 2.96 -5.73 4.79
C ALA A 204 3.15 -6.72 5.94
N GLN A 205 3.82 -7.84 5.64
CA GLN A 205 4.44 -8.67 6.66
C GLN A 205 5.94 -8.38 6.73
N PHE A 206 6.43 -8.02 7.92
CA PHE A 206 7.86 -7.91 8.18
C PHE A 206 8.59 -9.26 8.01
N PRO A 207 9.90 -9.23 7.68
CA PRO A 207 10.76 -10.41 7.76
C PRO A 207 10.68 -11.11 9.13
N GLY A 208 10.73 -12.45 9.12
CA GLY A 208 10.60 -13.29 10.31
C GLY A 208 9.19 -13.86 10.54
N GLY A 209 8.18 -13.29 9.87
CA GLY A 209 6.82 -13.83 9.82
C GLY A 209 6.70 -15.20 9.13
N SER A 210 5.47 -15.70 9.02
CA SER A 210 5.20 -16.97 8.35
C SER A 210 5.36 -16.83 6.83
N TRP A 211 6.08 -17.76 6.20
CA TRP A 211 6.14 -17.81 4.74
C TRP A 211 4.75 -17.98 4.11
N ALA A 212 3.80 -18.64 4.78
CA ALA A 212 2.44 -18.83 4.28
C ALA A 212 1.66 -17.51 4.07
N THR A 213 2.11 -16.42 4.67
CA THR A 213 1.47 -15.10 4.63
C THR A 213 2.44 -13.98 4.25
N ASP A 214 3.65 -14.32 3.81
CA ASP A 214 4.69 -13.33 3.46
C ASP A 214 4.32 -12.56 2.19
N GLY A 215 4.48 -11.23 2.25
CA GLY A 215 4.18 -10.33 1.16
C GLY A 215 3.42 -9.08 1.61
N VAL A 216 2.76 -8.44 0.65
CA VAL A 216 2.08 -7.14 0.79
C VAL A 216 0.62 -7.28 0.37
N VAL A 217 -0.28 -6.56 1.02
CA VAL A 217 -1.69 -6.45 0.64
C VAL A 217 -2.02 -4.99 0.35
N MET A 218 -2.75 -4.75 -0.74
CA MET A 218 -3.06 -3.45 -1.29
C MET A 218 -4.57 -3.33 -1.55
N ASP A 219 -5.15 -2.19 -1.24
CA ASP A 219 -6.46 -1.81 -1.79
C ASP A 219 -6.28 -1.45 -3.27
N HIS A 220 -7.16 -1.98 -4.14
CA HIS A 220 -7.08 -1.80 -5.59
C HIS A 220 -7.09 -0.34 -6.05
N ARG A 221 -7.66 0.58 -5.24
CA ARG A 221 -7.69 2.01 -5.54
C ARG A 221 -6.34 2.70 -5.37
N PHE A 222 -5.45 2.09 -4.59
CA PHE A 222 -4.10 2.58 -4.29
C PHE A 222 -3.00 1.71 -4.91
N THR A 223 -3.35 0.94 -5.94
CA THR A 223 -2.41 0.12 -6.71
C THR A 223 -2.18 0.74 -8.08
N GLY A 224 -0.94 1.15 -8.36
CA GLY A 224 -0.56 1.91 -9.55
C GLY A 224 -0.99 3.38 -9.47
N THR A 225 -0.83 4.10 -10.58
CA THR A 225 -1.27 5.47 -10.73
C THR A 225 -2.77 5.50 -10.96
N THR A 226 -3.50 6.07 -10.02
CA THR A 226 -4.95 6.20 -10.03
C THR A 226 -5.34 7.64 -9.69
N GLN A 227 -6.63 7.92 -9.54
CA GLN A 227 -7.07 9.21 -9.01
C GLN A 227 -6.71 9.41 -7.51
N TYR A 228 -6.33 8.34 -6.80
CA TYR A 228 -6.06 8.35 -5.36
C TYR A 228 -4.60 8.12 -5.01
N SER A 229 -3.79 7.63 -5.96
CA SER A 229 -2.42 7.19 -5.69
C SER A 229 -1.54 7.42 -6.91
N THR A 230 -0.25 7.59 -6.63
CA THR A 230 0.82 7.55 -7.63
C THR A 230 1.72 6.33 -7.41
N GLY A 231 1.19 5.30 -6.76
CA GLY A 231 1.84 4.02 -6.48
C GLY A 231 2.64 3.93 -5.18
N ARG A 232 2.61 4.96 -4.30
CA ARG A 232 3.55 5.06 -3.16
C ARG A 232 3.12 4.25 -1.96
N THR A 233 1.84 3.91 -1.85
CA THR A 233 1.38 2.90 -0.90
C THR A 233 2.18 1.60 -1.07
N ALA A 234 2.35 1.09 -2.30
CA ALA A 234 3.10 -0.14 -2.49
C ALA A 234 4.60 0.06 -2.19
N THR A 235 5.17 1.22 -2.53
CA THR A 235 6.56 1.56 -2.17
C THR A 235 6.77 1.51 -0.65
N HIS A 236 5.84 2.08 0.11
CA HIS A 236 5.84 2.07 1.57
C HIS A 236 5.74 0.64 2.13
N GLU A 237 4.74 -0.14 1.69
CA GLU A 237 4.54 -1.51 2.18
C GLU A 237 5.69 -2.44 1.79
N VAL A 238 6.27 -2.28 0.59
CA VAL A 238 7.46 -3.03 0.20
C VAL A 238 8.67 -2.62 1.05
N GLY A 239 8.77 -1.37 1.47
CA GLY A 239 9.75 -0.92 2.47
C GLY A 239 9.64 -1.73 3.77
N HIS A 240 8.43 -1.92 4.30
CA HIS A 240 8.20 -2.79 5.46
C HIS A 240 8.57 -4.25 5.21
N TRP A 241 8.18 -4.81 4.06
CA TRP A 241 8.54 -6.17 3.65
C TRP A 241 10.07 -6.36 3.51
N LEU A 242 10.81 -5.26 3.27
CA LEU A 242 12.27 -5.15 3.26
C LEU A 242 12.88 -4.65 4.59
N ASN A 243 12.15 -4.77 5.70
CA ASN A 243 12.64 -4.48 7.06
C ASN A 243 12.81 -2.98 7.43
N LEU A 244 12.10 -2.07 6.76
CA LEU A 244 12.00 -0.67 7.18
C LEU A 244 10.82 -0.46 8.13
N ARG A 245 11.00 0.43 9.10
CA ARG A 245 9.93 0.91 9.98
C ARG A 245 9.45 2.28 9.53
N HIS A 246 8.32 2.70 10.07
CA HIS A 246 7.90 4.10 9.98
C HIS A 246 8.96 5.03 10.57
N ILE A 247 9.20 6.19 9.94
CA ILE A 247 10.33 7.07 10.30
C ILE A 247 10.22 7.66 11.73
N TRP A 248 9.01 7.77 12.30
CA TRP A 248 8.79 8.22 13.69
C TRP A 248 8.91 7.08 14.73
N GLY A 249 9.33 5.89 14.29
CA GLY A 249 9.60 4.74 15.15
C GLY A 249 8.39 4.16 15.89
N ASP A 250 7.17 4.56 15.54
CA ASP A 250 5.92 4.15 16.19
C ASP A 250 5.85 4.44 17.70
N GLY A 251 6.61 5.43 18.21
CA GLY A 251 6.75 5.66 19.65
C GLY A 251 7.05 7.09 20.13
N GLY A 252 7.00 8.10 19.26
CA GLY A 252 7.32 9.50 19.61
C GLY A 252 8.82 9.80 19.63
N CYS A 253 9.20 11.01 20.06
CA CYS A 253 10.61 11.42 20.07
C CYS A 253 11.51 10.42 20.83
N GLY A 254 12.58 9.99 20.17
CA GLY A 254 13.54 9.01 20.68
C GLY A 254 13.15 7.55 20.42
N ALA A 255 11.96 7.28 19.88
CA ALA A 255 11.67 6.01 19.23
C ALA A 255 12.48 5.92 17.93
N THR A 256 12.90 4.72 17.56
CA THR A 256 13.82 4.53 16.43
C THR A 256 13.21 3.66 15.36
N ASP A 257 13.40 4.06 14.10
CA ASP A 257 13.20 3.25 12.91
C ASP A 257 14.45 2.38 12.59
N TYR A 258 15.47 2.44 13.46
CA TYR A 258 16.79 1.80 13.36
C TYR A 258 17.65 2.29 12.19
N VAL A 259 17.39 3.51 11.70
CA VAL A 259 18.16 4.17 10.65
C VAL A 259 18.73 5.48 11.20
N ALA A 260 20.03 5.72 11.01
CA ALA A 260 20.70 6.87 11.62
C ALA A 260 20.60 8.16 10.79
N ASP A 261 20.31 8.04 9.49
CA ASP A 261 20.20 9.17 8.56
C ASP A 261 18.75 9.58 8.29
N THR A 262 17.78 8.98 8.98
CA THR A 262 16.42 9.46 9.15
C THR A 262 16.35 10.27 10.46
N PRO A 263 16.03 11.58 10.41
CA PRO A 263 15.91 12.41 11.60
C PRO A 263 14.82 11.91 12.56
N ASP A 264 14.97 12.20 13.85
CA ASP A 264 13.98 11.89 14.87
C ASP A 264 12.69 12.69 14.63
N SER A 265 11.54 12.04 14.79
CA SER A 265 10.21 12.63 14.57
C SER A 265 9.22 12.06 15.59
N ASP A 266 8.22 12.85 15.96
CA ASP A 266 7.29 12.50 17.04
C ASP A 266 6.06 11.73 16.54
N ALA A 267 5.71 11.85 15.26
CA ALA A 267 4.52 11.25 14.68
C ALA A 267 4.59 11.22 13.15
N ALA A 268 3.63 10.50 12.57
CA ALA A 268 3.42 10.48 11.14
C ALA A 268 2.90 11.84 10.63
N SER A 269 3.45 12.30 9.50
CA SER A 269 2.98 13.48 8.76
C SER A 269 1.66 13.20 8.04
N ARG A 270 0.98 14.27 7.59
CA ARG A 270 -0.25 14.21 6.77
C ARG A 270 -0.26 15.27 5.70
N GLY A 271 -0.97 15.01 4.60
CA GLY A 271 -1.02 15.93 3.48
C GLY A 271 0.36 16.08 2.85
N CYS A 272 0.65 17.29 2.38
CA CYS A 272 1.97 17.66 1.88
C CYS A 272 2.55 18.77 2.76
N PRO A 273 3.23 18.44 3.86
CA PRO A 273 3.80 19.45 4.75
C PRO A 273 4.82 20.33 4.03
N SER A 274 4.77 21.64 4.30
CA SER A 274 5.80 22.56 3.83
C SER A 274 7.11 22.34 4.59
N TYR A 275 8.22 22.34 3.88
CA TYR A 275 9.54 22.28 4.50
C TYR A 275 9.99 23.65 5.05
N PRO A 276 10.62 23.71 6.24
CA PRO A 276 10.80 22.61 7.19
C PRO A 276 9.59 22.47 8.11
N THR A 277 9.24 21.22 8.42
CA THR A 277 8.49 20.87 9.63
C THR A 277 9.53 20.37 10.64
N VAL A 278 9.46 20.81 11.90
CA VAL A 278 10.50 20.54 12.90
C VAL A 278 9.86 19.95 14.16
N ASN A 279 10.10 18.66 14.39
CA ASN A 279 9.75 17.95 15.62
C ASN A 279 11.01 17.32 16.23
N CYS A 280 10.95 16.98 17.52
CA CYS A 280 12.06 16.37 18.26
C CYS A 280 13.43 17.11 18.18
N GLY A 281 13.43 18.37 17.73
CA GLY A 281 14.64 19.19 17.56
C GLY A 281 15.33 19.06 16.20
N THR A 282 14.79 18.30 15.25
CA THR A 282 15.32 18.13 13.88
C THR A 282 14.27 18.42 12.83
N ALA A 283 14.68 18.68 11.58
CA ALA A 283 13.72 18.78 10.48
C ALA A 283 13.22 17.38 10.12
N ASP A 284 11.90 17.22 10.09
CA ASP A 284 11.26 15.95 9.74
C ASP A 284 11.45 15.69 8.25
N MET A 285 11.82 14.44 7.92
CA MET A 285 11.96 13.99 6.54
C MET A 285 10.60 13.58 5.96
N THR A 286 9.66 14.53 5.89
CA THR A 286 8.25 14.27 5.55
C THR A 286 8.02 13.72 4.15
N MET A 287 9.03 13.79 3.28
CA MET A 287 9.04 13.24 1.93
C MET A 287 9.59 11.81 1.84
N ASN A 288 10.01 11.22 2.96
CA ASN A 288 10.48 9.85 3.02
C ASN A 288 9.32 8.88 2.76
N PHE A 289 9.50 7.87 1.92
CA PHE A 289 8.45 6.90 1.60
C PHE A 289 7.90 6.14 2.83
N MET A 290 8.63 6.10 3.95
CA MET A 290 8.19 5.48 5.21
C MET A 290 7.43 6.46 6.15
N ASP A 291 7.11 7.67 5.71
CA ASP A 291 6.15 8.58 6.35
C ASP A 291 4.71 8.35 5.80
N TYR A 292 3.71 9.05 6.36
CA TYR A 292 2.30 9.07 5.97
C TYR A 292 1.88 10.34 5.23
N SER A 293 2.81 11.19 4.80
CA SER A 293 2.51 12.25 3.85
C SER A 293 1.84 11.69 2.59
N ASP A 294 1.06 12.52 1.90
CA ASP A 294 0.32 12.10 0.72
C ASP A 294 1.29 11.72 -0.42
N ASP A 295 0.92 10.67 -1.17
CA ASP A 295 1.65 10.10 -2.31
C ASP A 295 2.46 11.10 -3.17
N PRO A 296 1.91 12.26 -3.62
CA PRO A 296 2.64 13.19 -4.49
C PRO A 296 3.85 13.86 -3.83
N CYS A 297 3.96 13.80 -2.50
CA CYS A 297 4.99 14.47 -1.72
C CYS A 297 6.02 13.49 -1.14
N LEU A 298 5.79 12.18 -1.30
CA LEU A 298 6.74 11.12 -1.00
C LEU A 298 7.66 10.90 -2.21
N ASN A 299 8.98 10.96 -2.02
CA ASN A 299 9.92 10.89 -3.14
C ASN A 299 11.33 10.37 -2.82
N MET A 300 11.62 9.86 -1.61
CA MET A 300 12.94 9.32 -1.32
C MET A 300 12.98 8.19 -0.27
N PHE A 301 13.96 7.30 -0.43
CA PHE A 301 14.57 6.52 0.65
C PHE A 301 15.95 7.11 0.99
N THR A 302 16.50 6.76 2.15
CA THR A 302 17.87 7.11 2.55
C THR A 302 18.89 5.99 2.30
N GLU A 303 20.18 6.32 2.29
CA GLU A 303 21.27 5.33 2.15
C GLU A 303 21.32 4.36 3.34
N GLY A 304 20.94 4.81 4.54
CA GLY A 304 20.72 3.97 5.71
C GLY A 304 19.55 3.00 5.54
N GLN A 305 18.40 3.47 5.04
CA GLN A 305 17.26 2.61 4.69
C GLN A 305 17.65 1.58 3.63
N LYS A 306 18.33 1.99 2.55
CA LYS A 306 18.88 1.06 1.54
C LYS A 306 19.76 -0.01 2.17
N SER A 307 20.67 0.36 3.06
CA SER A 307 21.57 -0.60 3.72
C SER A 307 20.79 -1.65 4.52
N ARG A 308 19.73 -1.25 5.22
CA ARG A 308 18.82 -2.17 5.92
C ARG A 308 18.05 -3.06 4.95
N MET A 309 17.46 -2.50 3.89
CA MET A 309 16.75 -3.26 2.86
C MET A 309 17.64 -4.31 2.22
N LEU A 310 18.85 -3.95 1.82
CA LEU A 310 19.79 -4.88 1.19
C LEU A 310 20.31 -5.95 2.16
N SER A 311 20.27 -5.71 3.48
CA SER A 311 20.70 -6.69 4.48
C SER A 311 19.84 -7.95 4.54
N VAL A 312 18.53 -7.87 4.26
CA VAL A 312 17.66 -9.06 4.27
C VAL A 312 18.05 -10.05 3.18
N PHE A 313 18.73 -9.56 2.16
CA PHE A 313 19.18 -10.30 1.00
C PHE A 313 20.64 -10.76 1.10
N ALA A 314 21.42 -10.25 2.05
CA ALA A 314 22.81 -10.65 2.25
C ALA A 314 22.90 -12.13 2.65
N ASN A 315 24.09 -12.73 2.51
CA ASN A 315 24.30 -14.12 2.90
C ASN A 315 23.89 -14.37 4.37
N GLY A 316 22.94 -15.30 4.59
CA GLY A 316 22.36 -15.59 5.91
C GLY A 316 21.18 -14.70 6.31
N GLY A 317 20.79 -13.74 5.47
CA GLY A 317 19.61 -12.91 5.65
C GLY A 317 18.31 -13.67 5.35
N PHE A 318 17.18 -13.12 5.80
CA PHE A 318 15.86 -13.77 5.71
C PHE A 318 15.43 -14.10 4.27
N ARG A 319 15.84 -13.27 3.31
CA ARG A 319 15.55 -13.40 1.87
C ARG A 319 16.80 -13.71 1.05
N ALA A 320 17.82 -14.34 1.65
CA ALA A 320 19.10 -14.61 0.99
C ALA A 320 18.94 -15.42 -0.32
N THR A 321 17.96 -16.33 -0.38
CA THR A 321 17.69 -17.20 -1.53
C THR A 321 16.86 -16.53 -2.63
N MET A 322 16.30 -15.34 -2.37
CA MET A 322 15.52 -14.60 -3.35
C MET A 322 16.51 -13.98 -4.35
N ALA A 323 16.48 -14.42 -5.61
CA ALA A 323 17.40 -14.02 -6.69
C ALA A 323 18.74 -14.78 -6.83
N ASP A 324 18.76 -16.09 -6.56
CA ASP A 324 19.83 -17.00 -7.00
C ASP A 324 19.54 -17.67 -8.36
#